data_AF-A0A8I0CX85-F1
#
_entry.id   AF-A0A8I0CX85-F1
#
_cell.length_a   1.000
_cell.length_b   1.000
_cell.length_c   1.000
_cell.angle_alpha   90.00
_cell.angle_beta   90.00
_cell.angle_gamma   90.00
#
_symmetry.space_group_name_H-M   'P 1'
#
loop_
_entity.id
_entity.type
_entity.pdbx_description
1 polymer ?
#
loop_
_entity_poly.entity_id
_entity_poly.type
_entity_poly.pdbx_seq_one_letter_code
_entity_poly.pdbx_strand_id
1 'polypeptide(L)'
;MAVDSLNRVFRPGFNYSKAEVMLLSLCQPGEYTEDLFSESQPGSSTKLMAILDDINQRWGRGTLRSASVPSNPDWGMRRELMSQSYTTRLDHLWRVSCK
;
A
#
# COMPACT_ATOMS: atom_id res chain seq x y z
N MET A 1 -17.32 3.28 -7.61
CA MET A 1 -16.43 2.35 -6.89
C MET A 1 -15.85 2.92 -5.59
N ALA A 2 -15.19 4.09 -5.57
CA ALA A 2 -14.66 4.66 -4.31
C ALA A 2 -15.77 5.20 -3.38
N VAL A 3 -16.74 5.95 -3.92
CA VAL A 3 -17.87 6.52 -3.16
C VAL A 3 -18.78 5.42 -2.60
N ASP A 4 -19.04 4.38 -3.39
CA ASP A 4 -19.86 3.23 -2.94
C ASP A 4 -19.20 2.47 -1.78
N SER A 5 -17.87 2.37 -1.82
CA SER A 5 -17.09 1.74 -0.74
C SER A 5 -17.14 2.58 0.54
N LEU A 6 -17.11 3.91 0.41
CA LEU A 6 -17.25 4.82 1.55
C LEU A 6 -18.61 4.64 2.22
N ASN A 7 -19.70 4.56 1.45
CA ASN A 7 -21.04 4.33 1.99
C ASN A 7 -21.17 3.02 2.77
N ARG A 8 -20.40 1.98 2.39
CA ARG A 8 -20.37 0.69 3.11
C ARG A 8 -19.58 0.72 4.41
N VAL A 9 -18.57 1.59 4.51
CA VAL A 9 -17.64 1.64 5.66
C VAL A 9 -17.99 2.79 6.62
N PHE A 10 -18.76 3.78 6.17
CA PHE A 10 -19.20 4.90 6.98
C PHE A 10 -20.12 4.44 8.12
N ARG A 11 -19.84 4.91 9.32
CA ARG A 11 -20.59 4.64 10.55
C ARG A 11 -20.84 5.96 11.26
N PRO A 12 -22.10 6.30 11.56
CA PRO A 12 -22.40 7.50 12.32
C PRO A 12 -21.74 7.44 13.71
N GLY A 13 -21.34 8.59 14.24
CA GLY A 13 -20.73 8.72 15.57
C GLY A 13 -19.20 8.55 15.64
N PHE A 14 -18.53 8.35 14.51
CA PHE A 14 -17.06 8.28 14.43
C PHE A 14 -16.48 9.49 13.70
N ASN A 15 -15.29 9.92 14.11
CA ASN A 15 -14.53 10.94 13.41
C ASN A 15 -13.78 10.32 12.23
N TYR A 16 -13.95 10.88 11.05
CA TYR A 16 -13.26 10.46 9.82
C TYR A 16 -12.29 11.55 9.37
N SER A 17 -11.06 11.16 9.04
CA SER A 17 -10.09 12.04 8.38
C SER A 17 -10.19 11.90 6.87
N LYS A 18 -10.28 13.02 6.15
CA LYS A 18 -10.21 13.03 4.69
C LYS A 18 -8.75 12.93 4.25
N ALA A 19 -8.48 12.03 3.31
CA ALA A 19 -7.20 11.93 2.61
C ALA A 19 -7.46 11.86 1.10
N GLU A 20 -6.54 12.44 0.32
CA GLU A 20 -6.62 12.46 -1.14
C GLU A 20 -5.28 11.98 -1.70
N VAL A 21 -5.33 11.11 -2.71
CA VAL A 21 -4.16 10.64 -3.45
C VAL A 21 -4.40 10.98 -4.90
N MET A 22 -3.61 11.92 -5.43
CA MET A 22 -3.68 12.32 -6.82
C MET A 22 -2.43 11.83 -7.53
N LEU A 23 -2.62 10.97 -8.53
CA LEU A 23 -1.55 10.54 -9.42
C LEU A 23 -1.60 11.43 -10.65
N LEU A 24 -0.57 12.23 -10.84
CA LEU A 24 -0.42 13.11 -11.99
C LEU A 24 0.45 12.41 -13.05
N SER A 25 0.18 12.71 -14.32
CA SER A 25 1.03 12.28 -15.44
C SER A 25 1.21 10.76 -15.59
N LEU A 26 0.18 9.98 -15.26
CA LEU A 26 0.12 8.57 -15.65
C LEU A 26 0.00 8.48 -17.17
N CYS A 27 0.90 7.72 -17.80
CA CYS A 27 0.93 7.47 -19.24
C CYS A 27 1.06 5.97 -19.48
N GLN A 28 0.58 5.50 -20.64
CA GLN A 28 0.86 4.12 -21.06
C GLN A 28 2.31 3.97 -21.51
N PRO A 29 2.86 2.74 -21.49
CA PRO A 29 4.16 2.47 -22.10
C PRO A 29 4.18 2.96 -23.56
N GLY A 30 5.13 3.85 -23.88
CA GLY A 30 5.26 4.45 -25.22
C GLY A 30 4.45 5.73 -25.45
N GLU A 31 3.59 6.14 -24.52
CA GLU A 31 2.82 7.40 -24.58
C GLU A 31 3.46 8.51 -23.71
N TYR A 32 4.78 8.49 -23.56
CA TYR A 32 5.54 9.54 -22.88
C TYR A 32 6.50 10.20 -23.87
N THR A 33 6.64 11.51 -23.77
CA THR A 33 7.65 12.25 -24.52
C THR A 33 9.01 11.96 -23.91
N GLU A 34 9.91 11.37 -24.69
CA GLU A 34 11.31 11.25 -24.31
C GLU A 34 11.94 12.64 -24.21
N ASP A 35 12.75 12.87 -23.19
CA ASP A 35 13.56 14.08 -23.11
C ASP A 35 14.98 13.82 -23.64
N LEU A 36 15.62 14.86 -24.16
CA LEU A 36 16.91 14.78 -24.86
C LEU A 36 18.04 14.25 -23.98
N PHE A 37 17.89 14.33 -22.66
CA PHE A 37 18.91 13.99 -21.68
C PHE A 37 18.51 12.88 -20.72
N SER A 38 17.28 12.37 -20.80
CA SER A 38 16.81 11.28 -19.95
C SER A 38 17.12 9.94 -20.59
N GLU A 39 17.72 9.04 -19.82
CA GLU A 39 17.83 7.65 -20.23
C GLU A 39 16.42 7.05 -20.33
N SER A 40 16.06 6.54 -21.51
CA SER A 40 14.79 5.84 -21.66
C SER A 40 14.76 4.64 -20.73
N GLN A 41 13.60 4.38 -20.14
CA GLN A 41 13.47 3.30 -19.18
C GLN A 41 13.82 1.99 -19.90
N PRO A 42 14.84 1.24 -19.45
CA PRO A 42 15.29 0.07 -20.19
C PRO A 42 14.17 -0.96 -20.20
N GLY A 43 13.95 -1.66 -21.33
CA GLY A 43 12.89 -2.67 -21.44
C GLY A 43 13.02 -3.85 -20.45
N SER A 44 14.19 -3.98 -19.79
CA SER A 44 14.41 -4.89 -18.66
C SER A 44 13.67 -4.48 -17.38
N SER A 45 13.32 -3.20 -17.21
CA SER A 45 12.65 -2.66 -16.02
C SER A 45 11.29 -3.33 -15.78
N THR A 46 10.51 -3.57 -16.83
CA THR A 46 9.23 -4.29 -16.74
C THR A 46 9.40 -5.70 -16.19
N LYS A 47 10.41 -6.44 -16.68
CA LYS A 47 10.71 -7.80 -16.19
C LYS A 47 11.19 -7.77 -14.75
N LEU A 48 12.02 -6.79 -14.38
CA LEU A 48 12.49 -6.61 -13.01
C LEU A 48 11.32 -6.34 -12.04
N MET A 49 10.41 -5.44 -12.41
CA MET A 49 9.22 -5.13 -11.60
C MET A 49 8.31 -6.36 -11.44
N ALA A 50 8.11 -7.13 -12.51
CA ALA A 50 7.34 -8.37 -12.44
C ALA A 50 7.96 -9.40 -11.46
N ILE A 51 9.30 -9.54 -11.47
CA ILE A 51 10.01 -10.44 -10.52
C ILE A 51 9.88 -9.92 -9.08
N LEU A 52 10.01 -8.61 -8.86
CA LEU A 52 9.81 -8.00 -7.55
C LEU A 52 8.40 -8.29 -7.02
N ASP A 53 7.38 -8.16 -7.88
CA ASP A 53 5.99 -8.43 -7.52
C ASP A 53 5.75 -9.91 -7.21
N ASP A 54 6.29 -10.84 -8.00
CA ASP A 54 6.17 -12.29 -7.76
C ASP A 54 6.76 -12.70 -6.40
N ILE A 55 7.96 -12.18 -6.09
CA ILE A 55 8.62 -12.44 -4.81
C ILE A 55 7.80 -11.86 -3.66
N ASN A 56 7.32 -10.62 -3.78
CA ASN A 56 6.47 -9.99 -2.77
C ASN A 56 5.12 -10.73 -2.60
N GLN A 57 4.56 -11.27 -3.67
CA GLN A 57 3.32 -12.04 -3.59
C GLN A 57 3.54 -13.37 -2.86
N ARG A 58 4.68 -14.04 -3.10
CA ARG A 58 4.99 -15.34 -2.49
C ARG A 58 5.43 -15.24 -1.03
N TRP A 59 6.23 -14.24 -0.67
CA TRP A 59 6.89 -14.14 0.64
C TRP A 59 6.32 -13.06 1.55
N GLY A 60 5.37 -12.27 1.05
CA GLY A 60 4.72 -11.21 1.79
C GLY A 60 5.03 -9.82 1.23
N ARG A 61 4.07 -8.92 1.39
CA ARG A 61 4.19 -7.56 0.89
C ARG A 61 5.38 -6.85 1.56
N GLY A 62 6.30 -6.35 0.74
CA GLY A 62 7.46 -5.58 1.19
C GLY A 62 8.69 -6.43 1.50
N THR A 63 8.71 -7.72 1.15
CA THR A 63 9.91 -8.58 1.20
C THR A 63 11.04 -7.99 0.36
N LEU A 64 10.74 -7.55 -0.86
CA LEU A 64 11.66 -6.79 -1.71
C LEU A 64 11.11 -5.39 -1.98
N ARG A 65 12.03 -4.43 -2.02
CA ARG A 65 11.74 -3.00 -2.08
C ARG A 65 12.95 -2.26 -2.62
N SER A 66 12.71 -1.14 -3.31
CA SER A 66 13.79 -0.27 -3.76
C SER A 66 14.61 0.22 -2.57
N ALA A 67 15.93 0.25 -2.73
CA ALA A 67 16.86 0.74 -1.70
C ALA A 67 16.60 2.20 -1.32
N SER A 68 16.01 2.99 -2.21
CA SER A 68 15.60 4.38 -1.94
C SER A 68 14.46 4.50 -0.94
N VAL A 69 13.67 3.45 -0.76
CA VAL A 69 12.61 3.44 0.25
C VAL A 69 13.26 3.13 1.60
N PRO A 70 12.91 3.82 2.69
CA PRO A 70 13.34 3.47 4.06
C PRO A 70 12.45 2.38 4.67
N SER A 71 13.02 1.51 5.52
CA SER A 71 12.29 0.34 6.07
C SER A 71 11.09 0.75 6.92
N ASN A 72 11.20 1.89 7.61
CA ASN A 72 10.12 2.53 8.32
C ASN A 72 9.92 3.95 7.76
N PRO A 73 9.11 4.12 6.70
CA PRO A 73 8.85 5.45 6.14
C PRO A 73 7.93 6.25 7.05
N ASP A 74 8.18 7.56 7.18
CA ASP A 74 7.33 8.49 7.94
C ASP A 74 5.90 8.60 7.38
N TRP A 75 5.74 8.31 6.09
CA TRP A 75 4.45 8.24 5.39
C TRP A 75 3.80 6.85 5.50
N GLY A 76 4.33 5.95 6.33
CA GLY A 76 3.72 4.67 6.65
C GLY A 76 2.33 4.82 7.29
N MET A 77 1.52 3.77 7.19
CA MET A 77 0.18 3.79 7.80
C MET A 77 0.27 3.91 9.33
N ARG A 78 -0.18 5.05 9.88
CA ARG A 78 -0.25 5.26 11.33
C ARG A 78 -1.46 4.52 11.90
N ARG A 79 -1.20 3.47 12.69
CA ARG A 79 -2.22 2.55 13.24
C ARG A 79 -2.39 2.65 14.76
N GLU A 80 -1.91 3.73 15.35
CA GLU A 80 -1.86 3.94 16.81
C GLU A 80 -3.25 3.91 17.48
N LEU A 81 -4.30 4.28 16.74
CA LEU A 81 -5.69 4.30 17.20
C LEU A 81 -6.53 3.13 16.66
N MET A 82 -5.90 2.07 16.13
CA MET A 82 -6.68 0.92 15.67
C MET A 82 -7.31 0.15 16.82
N SER A 83 -8.58 -0.20 16.66
CA SER A 83 -9.24 -1.21 17.48
C SER A 83 -8.55 -2.57 17.35
N GLN A 84 -8.68 -3.41 18.38
CA GLN A 84 -8.12 -4.75 18.39
C GLN A 84 -8.60 -5.61 17.20
N SER A 85 -7.67 -6.34 16.59
CA SER A 85 -7.92 -7.16 15.41
C SER A 85 -8.39 -8.58 15.78
N TYR A 86 -9.56 -8.67 16.42
CA TYR A 86 -10.07 -9.93 17.00
C TYR A 86 -10.20 -11.09 16.00
N THR A 87 -10.46 -10.80 14.73
CA THR A 87 -10.68 -11.83 13.70
C THR A 87 -9.44 -12.22 12.94
N THR A 88 -8.35 -11.45 13.04
CA THR A 88 -7.15 -11.63 12.21
C THR A 88 -5.86 -11.78 13.01
N ARG A 89 -5.87 -11.53 14.32
CA ARG A 89 -4.71 -11.72 15.20
C ARG A 89 -5.12 -12.41 16.49
N LEU A 90 -4.59 -13.61 16.69
CA LEU A 90 -4.86 -14.41 17.90
C LEU A 90 -4.39 -13.68 19.17
N ASP A 91 -3.27 -12.96 19.11
CA ASP A 91 -2.73 -12.22 20.25
C ASP A 91 -3.61 -11.04 20.69
N HIS A 92 -4.56 -10.62 19.85
CA HIS A 92 -5.49 -9.55 20.14
C HIS A 92 -6.82 -10.07 20.73
N LEU A 93 -6.98 -11.40 20.86
CA LEU A 93 -8.15 -12.01 21.50
C LEU A 93 -8.16 -11.79 23.01
N TRP A 94 -9.36 -11.82 23.58
CA TRP A 94 -9.52 -11.73 25.02
C TRP A 94 -9.01 -13.01 25.68
N ARG A 95 -8.10 -12.87 26.65
CA ARG A 95 -7.67 -13.98 27.50
C ARG A 95 -8.59 -14.05 28.71
N VAL A 96 -9.36 -15.13 28.79
CA VAL A 96 -10.20 -15.45 29.95
C VAL A 96 -9.59 -16.65 30.65
N SER A 97 -9.23 -16.51 31.93
CA SER A 97 -8.82 -17.64 32.77
C SER A 97 -10.00 -18.11 33.62
N CYS A 98 -10.21 -19.42 33.66
CA CYS A 98 -11.08 -20.06 34.66
C CYS A 98 -10.23 -20.54 35.84
N LYS A 99 -10.81 -20.44 37.05
CA LYS A 99 -10.26 -21.06 38.26
C LYS A 99 -10.66 -22.52 38.35
#